data_AF-A0A935MY93-F1
#
_entry.id   AF-A0A935MY93-F1
#
_cell.length_a   1.000
_cell.length_b   1.000
_cell.length_c   1.000
_cell.angle_alpha   90.00
_cell.angle_beta   90.00
_cell.angle_gamma   90.00
#
_symmetry.space_group_name_H-M   'P 1'
#
loop_
_entity.id
_entity.type
_entity.pdbx_description
1 polymer ?
#
loop_
_entity_poly.entity_id
_entity_poly.type
_entity_poly.pdbx_seq_one_letter_code
_entity_poly.pdbx_strand_id
1 'polypeptide(L)'
;MEARHVRGRQGLQWILSGFYYFKLSPFVWMLLSSTFLMVELTLQILPVLGIFAFLLISPVLVAGIMVGCQSLNQGERLQLEHLFVGFRKNTAPLVTIGGFNLIGLVIIIGIFMLMGGDALIDMLVYGKRFGENELMGIMDNVLSAWLAAFGLSIPLMMAIWFSPLLIIFENLPPAVAIRKSFFACLNNMAPFFVYGITLLILFFLISTAIVKLLSFFGAVPSPLILIALYVVLLPTVFASIYASYQDIFPSEAPSEETNQNGENPTGDSEINH
;
A
#
# COMPACT_ATOMS: atom_id res chain seq x y z
N MET A 1 -2.77 -18.33 8.74
CA MET A 1 -2.30 -16.97 9.09
C MET A 1 -3.45 -16.08 9.52
N GLU A 2 -3.59 -15.88 10.83
CA GLU A 2 -4.53 -14.89 11.39
C GLU A 2 -3.84 -13.52 11.55
N ALA A 3 -4.63 -12.44 11.47
CA ALA A 3 -4.11 -11.09 11.69
C ALA A 3 -3.89 -10.88 13.20
N ARG A 4 -2.67 -10.49 13.60
CA ARG A 4 -2.40 -10.11 14.99
C ARG A 4 -2.50 -8.59 15.19
N HIS A 5 -2.77 -8.19 16.43
CA HIS A 5 -2.71 -6.80 16.85
C HIS A 5 -1.26 -6.41 17.21
N VAL A 6 -0.78 -5.29 16.70
CA VAL A 6 0.58 -4.79 16.98
C VAL A 6 0.59 -3.39 17.59
N ARG A 7 1.71 -3.02 18.22
CA ARG A 7 1.85 -1.74 18.92
C ARG A 7 2.02 -0.58 17.95
N GLY A 8 1.58 0.62 18.34
CA GLY A 8 1.69 1.84 17.51
C GLY A 8 3.10 2.14 17.00
N ARG A 9 4.16 1.87 17.79
CA ARG A 9 5.57 2.06 17.37
C ARG A 9 5.95 1.25 16.13
N GLN A 10 5.24 0.17 15.81
CA GLN A 10 5.51 -0.64 14.62
C GLN A 10 5.33 0.15 13.33
N GLY A 11 4.44 1.15 13.30
CA GLY A 11 4.29 2.02 12.13
C GLY A 11 5.61 2.67 11.70
N LEU A 12 6.42 3.12 12.65
CA LEU A 12 7.76 3.66 12.38
C LEU A 12 8.74 2.55 11.99
N GLN A 13 8.67 1.38 12.63
CA GLN A 13 9.54 0.25 12.29
C GLN A 13 9.31 -0.23 10.86
N TRP A 14 8.06 -0.27 10.37
CA TRP A 14 7.76 -0.67 8.99
C TRP A 14 8.48 0.22 7.98
N ILE A 15 8.55 1.53 8.21
CA ILE A 15 9.25 2.48 7.34
C ILE A 15 10.76 2.27 7.42
N LEU A 16 11.32 2.07 8.62
CA LEU A 16 12.74 1.75 8.78
C LEU A 16 13.13 0.46 8.06
N SER A 17 12.30 -0.58 8.16
CA SER A 17 12.45 -1.83 7.41
C SER A 17 12.35 -1.59 5.90
N GLY A 18 11.46 -0.70 5.46
CA GLY A 18 11.38 -0.27 4.07
C GLY A 18 12.69 0.30 3.54
N PHE A 19 13.32 1.20 4.30
CA PHE A 19 14.65 1.73 3.97
C PHE A 19 15.75 0.65 3.99
N TYR A 20 15.66 -0.32 4.89
CA TYR A 20 16.58 -1.45 4.93
C TYR A 20 16.49 -2.28 3.64
N TYR A 21 15.29 -2.70 3.23
CA TYR A 21 15.08 -3.43 1.97
C TYR A 21 15.51 -2.63 0.75
N PHE A 22 15.28 -1.32 0.73
CA PHE A 22 15.75 -0.45 -0.35
C PHE A 22 17.29 -0.51 -0.49
N LYS A 23 18.01 -0.43 0.64
CA LYS A 23 19.49 -0.45 0.67
C LYS A 23 20.10 -1.78 0.22
N LEU A 24 19.37 -2.90 0.31
CA LEU A 24 19.86 -4.19 -0.15
C LEU A 24 20.02 -4.26 -1.68
N SER A 25 19.19 -3.54 -2.44
CA SER A 25 19.21 -3.58 -3.91
C SER A 25 18.75 -2.25 -4.53
N PRO A 26 19.43 -1.13 -4.25
CA PRO A 26 18.94 0.22 -4.56
C PRO A 26 18.73 0.42 -6.07
N PHE A 27 19.65 -0.05 -6.90
CA PHE A 27 19.54 0.08 -8.36
C PHE A 27 18.34 -0.69 -8.94
N VAL A 28 18.09 -1.91 -8.45
CA VAL A 28 16.96 -2.71 -8.92
C VAL A 28 15.64 -2.11 -8.41
N TRP A 29 15.61 -1.59 -7.19
CA TRP A 29 14.45 -0.85 -6.68
C TRP A 29 14.13 0.39 -7.50
N MET A 30 15.15 1.20 -7.85
CA MET A 30 14.96 2.34 -8.74
C MET A 30 14.43 1.91 -10.11
N LEU A 31 14.94 0.81 -10.67
CA LEU A 31 14.46 0.26 -11.94
C LEU A 31 13.01 -0.23 -11.84
N LEU A 32 12.65 -0.96 -10.78
CA LEU A 32 11.29 -1.42 -10.52
C LEU A 32 10.30 -0.26 -10.36
N SER A 33 10.62 0.71 -9.51
CA SER A 33 9.77 1.88 -9.29
C SER A 33 9.67 2.78 -10.52
N SER A 34 10.76 2.92 -11.29
CA SER A 34 10.72 3.63 -12.58
C SER A 34 9.85 2.89 -13.59
N THR A 35 9.93 1.56 -13.64
CA THR A 35 9.09 0.76 -14.55
C THR A 35 7.61 0.85 -14.17
N PHE A 36 7.30 0.77 -12.87
CA PHE A 36 5.95 0.99 -12.34
C PHE A 36 5.42 2.37 -12.75
N LEU A 37 6.23 3.42 -12.56
CA LEU A 37 5.88 4.79 -12.98
C LEU A 37 5.68 4.90 -14.49
N MET A 38 6.53 4.26 -15.29
CA MET A 38 6.38 4.30 -16.76
C MET A 38 5.09 3.63 -17.22
N VAL A 39 4.67 2.53 -16.59
CA VAL A 39 3.37 1.91 -16.87
C VAL A 39 2.23 2.87 -16.51
N GLU A 40 2.29 3.49 -15.34
CA GLU A 40 1.31 4.50 -14.90
C GLU A 40 1.21 5.67 -15.89
N LEU A 41 2.35 6.29 -16.22
CA LEU A 41 2.41 7.42 -17.15
C LEU A 41 1.94 7.05 -18.57
N THR A 42 2.32 5.86 -19.05
CA THR A 42 1.89 5.37 -20.38
C THR A 42 0.38 5.21 -20.44
N LEU A 43 -0.24 4.66 -19.40
CA LEU A 43 -1.69 4.53 -19.35
C LEU A 43 -2.36 5.90 -19.30
N GLN A 44 -1.82 6.85 -18.54
CA GLN A 44 -2.33 8.21 -18.41
C GLN A 44 -2.19 9.07 -19.69
N ILE A 45 -1.52 8.60 -20.74
CA ILE A 45 -1.59 9.22 -22.08
C ILE A 45 -3.04 9.18 -22.58
N LEU A 46 -3.74 8.09 -22.33
CA LEU A 46 -5.18 8.03 -22.49
C LEU A 46 -5.77 8.80 -21.30
N PRO A 47 -6.61 9.84 -21.49
CA PRO A 47 -7.11 10.68 -20.40
C PRO A 47 -7.86 9.92 -19.29
N VAL A 48 -9.16 10.16 -19.13
CA VAL A 48 -9.98 9.52 -18.08
C VAL A 48 -9.86 7.97 -18.10
N LEU A 49 -9.71 7.37 -19.28
CA LEU A 49 -9.55 5.91 -19.43
C LEU A 49 -8.24 5.37 -18.84
N GLY A 50 -7.15 6.13 -18.90
CA GLY A 50 -5.85 5.72 -18.38
C GLY A 50 -5.86 5.52 -16.88
N ILE A 51 -6.55 6.41 -16.16
CA ILE A 51 -6.72 6.34 -14.70
C ILE A 51 -7.43 5.04 -14.32
N PHE A 52 -8.55 4.72 -15.00
CA PHE A 52 -9.31 3.51 -14.72
C PHE A 52 -8.55 2.23 -15.08
N ALA A 53 -7.84 2.23 -16.22
CA ALA A 53 -6.99 1.11 -16.63
C ALA A 53 -5.88 0.86 -15.59
N PHE A 54 -5.25 1.92 -15.09
CA PHE A 54 -4.22 1.79 -14.07
C PHE A 54 -4.78 1.29 -12.73
N LEU A 55 -5.94 1.77 -12.30
CA LEU A 55 -6.60 1.27 -11.08
C LEU A 55 -6.90 -0.23 -11.17
N LEU A 56 -7.33 -0.73 -12.33
CA LEU A 56 -7.58 -2.15 -12.55
C LEU A 56 -6.30 -3.00 -12.49
N ILE A 57 -5.19 -2.49 -13.04
CA ILE A 57 -3.94 -3.24 -13.18
C ILE A 57 -3.01 -3.08 -11.98
N SER A 58 -3.09 -1.97 -11.25
CA SER A 58 -2.17 -1.65 -10.14
C SER A 58 -2.05 -2.75 -9.08
N PRO A 59 -3.12 -3.48 -8.66
CA PRO A 59 -2.97 -4.58 -7.70
C PRO A 59 -2.09 -5.72 -8.23
N VAL A 60 -2.10 -5.92 -9.55
CA VAL A 60 -1.28 -6.93 -10.23
C VAL A 60 0.20 -6.58 -10.13
N LEU A 61 0.54 -5.31 -10.40
CA LEU A 61 1.89 -4.78 -10.29
C LEU A 61 2.38 -4.77 -8.84
N VAL A 62 1.53 -4.30 -7.91
CA VAL A 62 1.83 -4.29 -6.48
C VAL A 62 2.11 -5.70 -5.98
N ALA A 63 1.28 -6.68 -6.31
CA ALA A 63 1.53 -8.08 -5.94
C ALA A 63 2.89 -8.59 -6.45
N GLY A 64 3.28 -8.22 -7.68
CA GLY A 64 4.61 -8.54 -8.23
C GLY A 64 5.76 -7.93 -7.42
N ILE A 65 5.65 -6.65 -7.04
CA ILE A 65 6.64 -6.00 -6.16
C ILE A 65 6.73 -6.71 -4.81
N MET A 66 5.60 -7.15 -4.25
CA MET A 66 5.58 -7.86 -2.96
C MET A 66 6.30 -9.22 -3.07
N VAL A 67 6.13 -9.96 -4.16
CA VAL A 67 6.92 -11.16 -4.45
C VAL A 67 8.42 -10.83 -4.47
N GLY A 68 8.80 -9.70 -5.07
CA GLY A 68 10.18 -9.22 -5.03
C GLY A 68 10.70 -8.95 -3.61
N CYS A 69 9.89 -8.34 -2.75
CA CYS A 69 10.22 -8.18 -1.32
C CYS A 69 10.37 -9.52 -0.61
N GLN A 70 9.53 -10.51 -0.93
CA GLN A 70 9.61 -11.85 -0.37
C GLN A 70 10.93 -12.54 -0.73
N SER A 71 11.34 -12.47 -2.01
CA SER A 71 12.65 -12.96 -2.44
C SER A 71 13.80 -12.29 -1.69
N LEU A 72 13.78 -10.95 -1.54
CA LEU A 72 14.80 -10.25 -0.74
C LEU A 72 14.85 -10.74 0.71
N ASN A 73 13.69 -10.93 1.34
CA ASN A 73 13.60 -11.42 2.71
C ASN A 73 14.11 -12.87 2.86
N GLN A 74 14.04 -13.67 1.80
CA GLN A 74 14.56 -15.04 1.77
C GLN A 74 16.05 -15.12 1.40
N GLY A 75 16.72 -13.97 1.21
CA GLY A 75 18.13 -13.91 0.81
C GLY A 75 18.35 -14.08 -0.69
N GLU A 76 17.28 -14.14 -1.49
CA GLU A 76 17.34 -14.14 -2.94
C GLU A 76 17.47 -12.71 -3.49
N ARG A 77 17.70 -12.60 -4.80
CA ARG A 77 17.90 -11.30 -5.46
C ARG A 77 16.57 -10.70 -5.90
N LEU A 78 16.40 -9.40 -5.69
CA LEU A 78 15.34 -8.63 -6.35
C LEU A 78 15.61 -8.56 -7.86
N GLN A 79 14.58 -8.74 -8.68
CA GLN A 79 14.66 -8.70 -10.13
C GLN A 79 13.49 -7.91 -10.72
N LEU A 80 13.70 -7.30 -11.89
CA LEU A 80 12.64 -6.57 -12.60
C LEU A 80 11.46 -7.47 -12.97
N GLU A 81 11.74 -8.74 -13.27
CA GLU A 81 10.75 -9.75 -13.66
C GLU A 81 9.67 -9.99 -12.60
N HIS A 82 9.98 -9.72 -11.34
CA HIS A 82 9.03 -9.84 -10.23
C HIS A 82 7.83 -8.92 -10.42
N LEU A 83 8.00 -7.72 -11.00
CA LEU A 83 6.92 -6.77 -11.26
C LEU A 83 5.79 -7.40 -12.08
N PHE A 84 6.13 -8.33 -12.97
CA PHE A 84 5.18 -8.94 -13.90
C PHE A 84 4.63 -10.29 -13.41
N VAL A 85 5.01 -10.77 -12.23
CA VAL A 85 4.56 -12.06 -11.70
C VAL A 85 3.05 -12.12 -11.54
N GLY A 86 2.41 -11.04 -11.09
CA GLY A 86 0.95 -10.98 -10.93
C GLY A 86 0.17 -11.19 -12.23
N PHE A 87 0.77 -10.93 -13.40
CA PHE A 87 0.14 -11.19 -14.71
C PHE A 87 0.15 -12.66 -15.11
N ARG A 88 0.98 -13.47 -14.45
CA ARG A 88 1.06 -14.92 -14.67
C ARG A 88 0.40 -15.70 -13.54
N LYS A 89 0.34 -15.13 -12.34
CA LYS A 89 -0.12 -15.77 -11.11
C LYS A 89 -1.22 -14.94 -10.44
N ASN A 90 -2.37 -15.56 -10.17
CA ASN A 90 -3.54 -14.94 -9.52
C ASN A 90 -4.08 -13.68 -10.23
N THR A 91 -3.91 -13.55 -11.55
CA THR A 91 -4.27 -12.34 -12.30
C THR A 91 -5.75 -11.97 -12.20
N ALA A 92 -6.66 -12.93 -12.44
CA ALA A 92 -8.10 -12.65 -12.36
C ALA A 92 -8.53 -12.20 -10.95
N PRO A 93 -8.13 -12.87 -9.85
CA PRO A 93 -8.34 -12.35 -8.50
C PRO A 93 -7.77 -10.94 -8.25
N LEU A 94 -6.55 -10.66 -8.70
CA LEU A 94 -5.91 -9.35 -8.51
C LEU A 94 -6.60 -8.23 -9.30
N VAL A 95 -7.01 -8.49 -10.55
CA VAL A 95 -7.82 -7.57 -11.35
C VAL A 95 -9.20 -7.37 -10.71
N THR A 96 -9.76 -8.39 -10.06
CA THR A 96 -11.02 -8.26 -9.30
C THR A 96 -10.88 -7.27 -8.14
N ILE A 97 -9.74 -7.26 -7.44
CA ILE A 97 -9.44 -6.22 -6.43
C ILE A 97 -9.36 -4.84 -7.07
N GLY A 98 -8.75 -4.74 -8.26
CA GLY A 98 -8.71 -3.49 -9.02
C GLY A 98 -10.11 -3.00 -9.41
N GLY A 99 -10.99 -3.92 -9.82
CA GLY A 99 -12.39 -3.63 -10.14
C GLY A 99 -13.19 -3.19 -8.92
N PHE A 100 -12.98 -3.85 -7.78
CA PHE A 100 -13.58 -3.43 -6.51
C PHE A 100 -13.14 -2.01 -6.12
N ASN A 101 -11.84 -1.71 -6.24
CA ASN A 101 -11.30 -0.38 -5.99
C ASN A 101 -11.90 0.67 -6.94
N LEU A 102 -11.99 0.33 -8.23
CA LEU A 102 -12.58 1.20 -9.25
C LEU A 102 -14.04 1.53 -8.93
N ILE A 103 -14.86 0.52 -8.62
CA ILE A 103 -16.28 0.73 -8.27
C ILE A 103 -16.38 1.59 -7.00
N GLY A 104 -15.58 1.29 -5.98
CA GLY A 104 -15.53 2.08 -4.75
C GLY A 104 -15.19 3.55 -5.02
N LEU A 105 -14.18 3.81 -5.86
CA LEU A 105 -13.79 5.16 -6.23
C LEU A 105 -14.89 5.90 -7.01
N VAL A 106 -15.56 5.24 -7.96
CA VAL A 106 -16.67 5.84 -8.72
C VAL A 106 -17.83 6.21 -7.79
N ILE A 107 -18.16 5.36 -6.81
CA ILE A 107 -19.19 5.66 -5.80
C ILE A 107 -18.78 6.87 -4.96
N ILE A 108 -17.53 6.93 -4.50
CA ILE A 108 -17.00 8.04 -3.72
C ILE A 108 -17.07 9.36 -4.50
N ILE A 109 -16.63 9.35 -5.76
CA ILE A 109 -16.71 10.54 -6.64
C ILE A 109 -18.16 10.93 -6.87
N GLY A 110 -19.06 9.98 -7.11
CA GLY A 110 -20.49 10.24 -7.27
C GLY A 110 -21.10 10.92 -6.05
N ILE A 111 -20.81 10.43 -4.85
CA ILE A 111 -21.27 11.03 -3.58
C ILE A 111 -20.66 12.43 -3.41
N PHE A 112 -19.36 12.58 -3.68
CA PHE A 112 -18.67 13.87 -3.61
C PHE A 112 -19.36 14.91 -4.50
N MET A 113 -19.70 14.56 -5.74
CA MET A 113 -20.41 15.44 -6.66
C MET A 113 -21.83 15.78 -6.17
N LEU A 114 -22.57 14.79 -5.66
CA LEU A 114 -23.93 15.01 -5.14
C LEU A 114 -23.97 15.90 -3.89
N MET A 115 -22.89 15.95 -3.12
CA MET A 115 -22.79 16.75 -1.89
C MET A 115 -22.25 18.17 -2.11
N GLY A 116 -22.08 18.61 -3.36
CA GLY A 116 -21.61 19.96 -3.71
C GLY A 116 -20.15 20.04 -4.16
N GLY A 117 -19.50 18.91 -4.41
CA GLY A 117 -18.15 18.87 -4.98
C GLY A 117 -18.09 19.36 -6.43
N ASP A 118 -19.21 19.36 -7.14
CA ASP A 118 -19.36 19.92 -8.48
C ASP A 118 -19.04 21.42 -8.52
N ALA A 119 -19.44 22.18 -7.49
CA ALA A 119 -19.14 23.60 -7.37
C ALA A 119 -17.64 23.89 -7.29
N LEU A 120 -16.83 22.98 -6.70
CA LEU A 120 -15.37 23.09 -6.75
C LEU A 120 -14.83 22.87 -8.16
N ILE A 121 -15.37 21.91 -8.91
CA ILE A 121 -14.96 21.66 -10.29
C ILE A 121 -15.28 22.90 -11.15
N ASP A 122 -16.49 23.44 -11.01
CA ASP A 122 -16.91 24.69 -11.64
C ASP A 122 -15.94 25.85 -11.35
N MET A 123 -15.51 26.00 -10.10
CA MET A 123 -14.61 27.07 -9.70
C MET A 123 -13.17 26.85 -10.19
N LEU A 124 -12.61 25.65 -10.00
CA LEU A 124 -11.19 25.36 -10.25
C LEU A 124 -10.89 25.04 -11.72
N VAL A 125 -11.83 24.39 -12.41
CA VAL A 125 -11.63 23.94 -13.80
C VAL A 125 -12.26 24.93 -14.77
N TYR A 126 -13.51 25.33 -14.52
CA TYR A 126 -14.24 26.22 -15.44
C TYR A 126 -14.16 27.70 -15.07
N GLY A 127 -13.53 28.04 -13.93
CA GLY A 127 -13.31 29.43 -13.52
C GLY A 127 -14.59 30.17 -13.12
N LYS A 128 -15.66 29.45 -12.79
CA LYS A 128 -16.94 30.04 -12.37
C LYS A 128 -16.75 30.83 -11.09
N ARG A 129 -17.27 32.06 -11.09
CA ARG A 129 -17.27 32.95 -9.91
C ARG A 129 -18.67 32.97 -9.31
N PHE A 130 -18.72 32.77 -8.00
CA PHE A 130 -19.96 32.85 -7.21
C PHE A 130 -20.02 34.20 -6.50
N GLY A 131 -21.23 34.68 -6.21
CA GLY A 131 -21.40 35.88 -5.38
C GLY A 131 -20.90 35.64 -3.95
N GLU A 132 -20.43 36.69 -3.26
CA GLU A 132 -19.89 36.56 -1.89
C GLU A 132 -20.87 35.89 -0.92
N ASN A 133 -22.18 36.16 -1.07
CA ASN A 133 -23.23 35.57 -0.23
C ASN A 133 -23.51 34.09 -0.55
N GLU A 134 -23.25 33.65 -1.79
CA GLU A 134 -23.42 32.25 -2.21
C GLU A 134 -22.20 31.40 -1.83
N LEU A 135 -21.02 32.03 -1.80
CA LEU A 135 -19.75 31.37 -1.57
C LEU A 135 -19.71 30.65 -0.22
N MET A 136 -20.30 31.23 0.83
CA MET A 136 -20.32 30.61 2.16
C MET A 136 -21.06 29.26 2.17
N GLY A 137 -22.27 29.21 1.58
CA GLY A 137 -23.03 27.96 1.48
C GLY A 137 -22.38 26.92 0.56
N ILE A 138 -21.70 27.37 -0.50
CA ILE A 138 -20.93 26.49 -1.38
C ILE A 138 -19.76 25.86 -0.62
N MET A 139 -19.01 26.65 0.16
CA MET A 139 -17.88 26.14 0.93
C MET A 139 -18.30 25.11 1.99
N ASP A 140 -19.46 25.30 2.63
CA ASP A 140 -20.00 24.33 3.59
C ASP A 140 -20.37 22.99 2.92
N ASN A 141 -21.01 23.04 1.75
CA ASN A 141 -21.33 21.86 0.96
C ASN A 141 -20.06 21.14 0.50
N VAL A 142 -19.08 21.90 0.00
CA VAL A 142 -17.78 21.38 -0.42
C VAL A 142 -17.03 20.70 0.72
N LEU A 143 -17.01 21.30 1.91
CA LEU A 143 -16.41 20.69 3.10
C LEU A 143 -17.11 19.38 3.44
N SER A 144 -18.44 19.36 3.41
CA SER A 144 -19.24 18.17 3.65
C SER A 144 -18.95 17.07 2.63
N ALA A 145 -18.80 17.43 1.35
CA ALA A 145 -18.41 16.51 0.28
C ALA A 145 -17.02 15.88 0.54
N TRP A 146 -16.03 16.69 0.93
CA TRP A 146 -14.70 16.19 1.30
C TRP A 146 -14.72 15.26 2.51
N LEU A 147 -15.47 15.62 3.56
CA LEU A 147 -15.62 14.77 4.75
C LEU A 147 -16.23 13.42 4.39
N ALA A 148 -17.26 13.40 3.54
CA ALA A 148 -17.85 12.16 3.04
C ALA A 148 -16.85 11.36 2.19
N ALA A 149 -16.13 12.01 1.27
CA ALA A 149 -15.15 11.37 0.43
C ALA A 149 -14.01 10.74 1.25
N PHE A 150 -13.45 11.47 2.22
CA PHE A 150 -12.44 10.94 3.13
C PHE A 150 -12.98 9.83 4.04
N GLY A 151 -14.18 10.00 4.57
CA GLY A 151 -14.85 9.01 5.41
C GLY A 151 -15.05 7.68 4.68
N LEU A 152 -15.33 7.70 3.38
CA LEU A 152 -15.48 6.50 2.54
C LEU A 152 -14.16 5.99 1.97
N SER A 153 -13.17 6.86 1.73
CA SER A 153 -11.87 6.44 1.21
C SER A 153 -11.07 5.63 2.24
N ILE A 154 -11.20 5.93 3.54
CA ILE A 154 -10.52 5.18 4.61
C ILE A 154 -10.91 3.69 4.60
N PRO A 155 -12.19 3.29 4.70
CA PRO A 155 -12.58 1.89 4.69
C PRO A 155 -12.26 1.20 3.35
N LEU A 156 -12.37 1.91 2.22
CA LEU A 156 -11.94 1.39 0.92
C LEU A 156 -10.44 1.08 0.91
N MET A 157 -9.62 2.02 1.42
CA MET A 157 -8.17 1.84 1.53
C MET A 157 -7.84 0.65 2.45
N MET A 158 -8.50 0.52 3.60
CA MET A 158 -8.34 -0.63 4.50
C MET A 158 -8.67 -1.96 3.81
N ALA A 159 -9.72 -2.00 2.99
CA ALA A 159 -10.12 -3.17 2.23
C ALA A 159 -9.08 -3.60 1.18
N ILE A 160 -8.41 -2.65 0.53
CA ILE A 160 -7.45 -2.96 -0.55
C ILE A 160 -5.99 -3.08 -0.08
N TRP A 161 -5.64 -2.53 1.09
CA TRP A 161 -4.24 -2.37 1.53
C TRP A 161 -3.43 -3.69 1.51
N PHE A 162 -3.98 -4.76 2.08
CA PHE A 162 -3.36 -6.08 2.13
C PHE A 162 -3.95 -7.09 1.15
N SER A 163 -5.06 -6.76 0.48
CA SER A 163 -5.75 -7.70 -0.42
C SER A 163 -4.84 -8.31 -1.50
N PRO A 164 -4.00 -7.56 -2.23
CA PRO A 164 -3.10 -8.14 -3.23
C PRO A 164 -2.08 -9.11 -2.63
N LEU A 165 -1.57 -8.80 -1.43
CA LEU A 165 -0.59 -9.59 -0.70
C LEU A 165 -1.20 -10.92 -0.25
N LEU A 166 -2.39 -10.86 0.34
CA LEU A 166 -3.16 -12.03 0.77
C LEU A 166 -3.53 -12.93 -0.42
N ILE A 167 -3.82 -12.37 -1.58
CA ILE A 167 -4.08 -13.16 -2.79
C ILE A 167 -2.80 -13.83 -3.30
N ILE A 168 -1.69 -13.10 -3.43
CA ILE A 168 -0.49 -13.64 -4.08
C ILE A 168 0.30 -14.63 -3.20
N PHE A 169 0.25 -14.43 -1.87
CA PHE A 169 0.96 -15.26 -0.90
C PHE A 169 0.10 -16.37 -0.31
N GLU A 170 -1.19 -16.12 -0.05
CA GLU A 170 -2.08 -17.11 0.57
C GLU A 170 -3.12 -17.71 -0.41
N ASN A 171 -3.15 -17.28 -1.68
CA ASN A 171 -4.13 -17.73 -2.68
C ASN A 171 -5.60 -17.54 -2.24
N LEU A 172 -5.89 -16.52 -1.42
CA LEU A 172 -7.25 -16.29 -0.95
C LEU A 172 -8.18 -15.80 -2.08
N PRO A 173 -9.48 -16.16 -2.03
CA PRO A 173 -10.48 -15.54 -2.89
C PRO A 173 -10.60 -14.03 -2.63
N PRO A 174 -10.92 -13.20 -3.64
CA PRO A 174 -10.94 -11.73 -3.51
C PRO A 174 -11.81 -11.21 -2.35
N ALA A 175 -13.03 -11.74 -2.18
CA ALA A 175 -13.93 -11.32 -1.11
C ALA A 175 -13.38 -11.62 0.29
N VAL A 176 -12.68 -12.75 0.45
CA VAL A 176 -12.05 -13.14 1.72
C VAL A 176 -10.84 -12.25 2.00
N ALA A 177 -10.01 -11.99 0.98
CA ALA A 177 -8.86 -11.08 1.08
C ALA A 177 -9.29 -9.65 1.48
N ILE A 178 -10.34 -9.11 0.84
CA ILE A 178 -10.91 -7.79 1.15
C ILE A 178 -11.34 -7.71 2.61
N ARG A 179 -12.14 -8.68 3.07
CA ARG A 179 -12.63 -8.72 4.44
C ARG A 179 -11.47 -8.83 5.44
N LYS A 180 -10.50 -9.71 5.16
CA LYS A 180 -9.35 -9.95 6.03
C LYS A 180 -8.46 -8.71 6.11
N SER A 181 -8.20 -8.04 4.98
CA SER A 181 -7.48 -6.77 4.93
C SER A 181 -8.18 -5.68 5.75
N PHE A 182 -9.50 -5.52 5.55
CA PHE A 182 -10.29 -4.52 6.25
C PHE A 182 -10.20 -4.67 7.77
N PHE A 183 -10.48 -5.86 8.30
CA PHE A 183 -10.43 -6.10 9.75
C PHE A 183 -9.01 -6.07 10.29
N ALA A 184 -8.00 -6.48 9.52
CA ALA A 184 -6.60 -6.36 9.93
C ALA A 184 -6.18 -4.90 10.10
N CYS A 185 -6.56 -4.01 9.18
CA CYS A 185 -6.30 -2.58 9.29
C CYS A 185 -7.12 -1.92 10.41
N LEU A 186 -8.39 -2.27 10.55
CA LEU A 186 -9.28 -1.75 11.59
C LEU A 186 -8.77 -2.10 13.00
N ASN A 187 -8.30 -3.32 13.20
CA ASN A 187 -7.72 -3.76 14.46
C ASN A 187 -6.32 -3.17 14.71
N ASN A 188 -5.68 -2.55 13.71
CA ASN A 188 -4.33 -1.99 13.80
C ASN A 188 -4.29 -0.49 13.46
N MET A 189 -5.34 0.27 13.79
CA MET A 189 -5.38 1.70 13.45
C MET A 189 -4.23 2.51 14.07
N ALA A 190 -3.81 2.19 15.30
CA ALA A 190 -2.72 2.91 15.97
C ALA A 190 -1.38 2.87 15.21
N PRO A 191 -0.83 1.71 14.81
CA PRO A 191 0.38 1.68 14.00
C PRO A 191 0.19 2.29 12.61
N PHE A 192 -1.00 2.15 11.99
CA PHE A 192 -1.29 2.85 10.72
C PHE A 192 -1.30 4.38 10.85
N PHE A 193 -1.78 4.91 11.97
CA PHE A 193 -1.73 6.34 12.26
C PHE A 193 -0.29 6.83 12.41
N VAL A 194 0.54 6.13 13.18
CA VAL A 194 1.98 6.44 13.32
C VAL A 194 2.70 6.33 11.99
N TYR A 195 2.38 5.31 11.19
CA TYR A 195 2.90 5.11 9.84
C TYR A 195 2.58 6.31 8.94
N GLY A 196 1.32 6.74 8.91
CA GLY A 196 0.87 7.90 8.13
C GLY A 196 1.58 9.20 8.53
N ILE A 197 1.65 9.52 9.83
CA ILE A 197 2.36 10.70 10.33
C ILE A 197 3.85 10.64 9.98
N THR A 198 4.48 9.47 10.13
CA THR A 198 5.90 9.30 9.82
C THR A 198 6.15 9.49 8.32
N LEU A 199 5.29 8.97 7.45
CA LEU A 199 5.37 9.20 6.01
C LEU A 199 5.19 10.67 5.64
N LEU A 200 4.27 11.40 6.27
CA LEU A 200 4.07 12.83 6.03
C LEU A 200 5.32 13.65 6.40
N ILE A 201 5.91 13.37 7.56
CA ILE A 201 7.17 14.00 7.99
C ILE A 201 8.29 13.66 7.00
N LEU A 202 8.41 12.39 6.61
CA LEU A 202 9.44 11.94 5.69
C LEU A 202 9.29 12.59 4.30
N PHE A 203 8.06 12.66 3.78
CA PHE A 203 7.74 13.32 2.53
C PHE A 203 8.18 14.79 2.57
N PHE A 204 7.84 15.51 3.64
CA PHE A 204 8.25 16.91 3.81
C PHE A 204 9.78 17.07 3.88
N LEU A 205 10.47 16.23 4.65
CA LEU A 205 11.92 16.27 4.79
C LEU A 205 12.66 15.94 3.48
N ILE A 206 12.24 14.89 2.78
CA ILE A 206 12.85 14.49 1.50
C ILE A 206 12.57 15.55 0.42
N SER A 207 11.33 16.03 0.32
CA SER A 207 10.94 17.05 -0.64
C SER A 207 11.76 18.33 -0.44
N THR A 208 11.86 18.83 0.80
CA THR A 208 12.67 20.03 1.10
C THR A 208 14.17 19.81 0.85
N ALA A 209 14.71 18.62 1.12
CA ALA A 209 16.10 18.29 0.82
C ALA A 209 16.37 18.27 -0.70
N ILE A 210 15.48 17.65 -1.49
CA ILE A 210 15.58 17.61 -2.96
C ILE A 210 15.54 19.02 -3.53
N VAL A 211 14.58 19.86 -3.10
CA VAL A 211 14.48 21.24 -3.58
C VAL A 211 15.77 22.01 -3.26
N LYS A 212 16.32 21.90 -2.05
CA LYS A 212 17.57 22.58 -1.67
C LYS A 212 18.75 22.11 -2.51
N LEU A 213 18.89 20.79 -2.69
CA LEU A 213 19.97 20.20 -3.47
C LEU A 213 19.90 20.63 -4.94
N LEU A 214 18.72 20.57 -5.55
CA LEU A 214 18.57 20.89 -6.97
C LEU A 214 18.66 22.41 -7.20
N SER A 215 18.16 23.24 -6.29
CA SER A 215 18.25 24.71 -6.38
C SER A 215 19.69 25.22 -6.36
N PHE A 216 20.63 24.45 -5.79
CA PHE A 216 22.05 24.75 -5.87
C PHE A 216 22.57 24.75 -7.32
N PHE A 217 21.97 23.95 -8.20
CA PHE A 217 22.32 23.87 -9.62
C PHE A 217 21.52 24.83 -10.52
N GLY A 218 20.68 25.69 -9.94
CA GLY A 218 19.86 26.68 -10.65
C GLY A 218 18.35 26.41 -10.56
N ALA A 219 17.59 27.00 -11.49
CA ALA A 219 16.13 26.81 -11.53
C ALA A 219 15.79 25.37 -11.89
N VAL A 220 15.05 24.70 -11.01
CA VAL A 220 14.69 23.29 -11.16
C VAL A 220 13.26 23.18 -11.66
N PRO A 221 13.02 22.54 -12.81
CA PRO A 221 11.66 22.25 -13.25
C PRO A 221 10.92 21.41 -12.20
N SER A 222 9.72 21.85 -11.79
CA SER A 222 8.86 21.14 -10.83
C SER A 222 8.66 19.64 -11.13
N PRO A 223 8.54 19.20 -12.40
CA PRO A 223 8.40 17.77 -12.72
C PRO A 223 9.61 16.93 -12.27
N LEU A 224 10.83 17.46 -12.30
CA LEU A 224 12.03 16.73 -11.88
C LEU A 224 12.03 16.47 -10.37
N ILE A 225 11.51 17.40 -9.56
CA ILE A 225 11.37 17.22 -8.12
C ILE A 225 10.41 16.06 -7.82
N LEU A 226 9.28 15.99 -8.53
CA LEU A 226 8.30 14.92 -8.37
C LEU A 226 8.88 13.55 -8.75
N ILE A 227 9.61 13.47 -9.87
CA ILE A 227 10.26 12.23 -10.30
C ILE A 227 11.31 11.78 -9.27
N ALA A 228 12.17 12.70 -8.81
CA ALA A 228 13.19 12.38 -7.82
C ALA A 228 12.57 11.89 -6.49
N LEU A 229 11.48 12.52 -6.06
CA LEU A 229 10.74 12.12 -4.88
C LEU A 229 10.11 10.73 -5.04
N TYR A 230 9.50 10.46 -6.19
CA TYR A 230 8.85 9.18 -6.50
C TYR A 230 9.86 8.03 -6.50
N VAL A 231 11.03 8.21 -7.12
CA VAL A 231 12.07 7.17 -7.22
C VAL A 231 12.65 6.76 -5.86
N VAL A 232 12.67 7.66 -4.87
CA VAL A 232 13.19 7.36 -3.53
C VAL A 232 12.08 6.88 -2.59
N LEU A 233 10.93 7.54 -2.62
CA LEU A 233 9.85 7.29 -1.66
C LEU A 233 9.08 6.02 -2.01
N LEU A 234 8.81 5.77 -3.30
CA LEU A 234 8.00 4.63 -3.74
C LEU A 234 8.60 3.27 -3.35
N PRO A 235 9.90 2.97 -3.57
CA PRO A 235 10.50 1.73 -3.08
C PRO A 235 10.33 1.55 -1.58
N THR A 236 10.57 2.63 -0.82
CA THR A 236 10.48 2.63 0.64
C THR A 236 9.06 2.33 1.09
N VAL A 237 8.06 2.94 0.44
CA VAL A 237 6.64 2.70 0.73
C VAL A 237 6.28 1.26 0.41
N PHE A 238 6.60 0.73 -0.78
CA PHE A 238 6.29 -0.66 -1.11
C PHE A 238 6.97 -1.67 -0.17
N ALA A 239 8.24 -1.47 0.14
CA ALA A 239 8.95 -2.33 1.08
C ALA A 239 8.38 -2.22 2.50
N SER A 240 7.93 -1.03 2.92
CA SER A 240 7.26 -0.84 4.22
C SER A 240 5.88 -1.49 4.27
N ILE A 241 5.14 -1.54 3.16
CA ILE A 241 3.87 -2.28 3.06
C ILE A 241 4.14 -3.77 3.27
N TYR A 242 5.17 -4.33 2.61
CA TYR A 242 5.58 -5.71 2.82
C TYR A 242 5.98 -5.98 4.28
N ALA A 243 6.77 -5.09 4.90
CA ALA A 243 7.13 -5.21 6.31
C ALA A 243 5.90 -5.18 7.24
N SER A 244 4.93 -4.30 6.96
CA SER A 244 3.67 -4.24 7.72
C SER A 244 2.84 -5.52 7.57
N TYR A 245 2.86 -6.14 6.38
CA TYR A 245 2.19 -7.40 6.13
C TYR A 245 2.82 -8.54 6.94
N GLN A 246 4.15 -8.67 6.93
CA GLN A 246 4.82 -9.71 7.72
C GLN A 246 4.60 -9.54 9.23
N ASP A 247 4.51 -8.30 9.70
CA ASP A 247 4.27 -8.03 11.11
C ASP A 247 2.83 -8.32 11.54
N ILE A 248 1.84 -8.04 10.68
CA ILE A 248 0.41 -8.28 10.98
C ILE A 248 -0.01 -9.72 10.68
N PHE A 249 0.59 -10.34 9.66
CA PHE A 249 0.33 -11.72 9.22
C PHE A 249 1.61 -12.56 9.31
N PRO A 250 2.08 -12.89 10.52
CA PRO A 250 3.24 -13.75 10.67
C PRO A 250 2.94 -15.14 10.09
N SER A 251 3.92 -15.74 9.42
CA SER A 251 3.85 -17.15 9.07
C SER A 251 3.84 -17.97 10.35
N GLU A 252 2.88 -18.89 10.48
CA GLU A 252 2.84 -19.83 11.60
C GLU A 252 4.16 -20.61 11.61
N ALA A 253 4.91 -20.54 12.71
CA ALA A 253 6.05 -21.42 12.91
C ALA A 253 5.52 -22.87 12.89
N PRO A 254 6.24 -23.84 12.31
CA PRO A 254 5.87 -25.24 12.47
C PRO A 254 5.73 -25.50 13.97
N SER A 255 4.56 -25.96 14.40
CA SER A 255 4.39 -26.44 15.77
C SER A 255 5.47 -27.49 16.01
N GLU A 256 6.38 -27.24 16.94
CA GLU A 256 7.23 -28.30 17.47
C GLU A 256 6.26 -29.35 18.02
N GLU A 257 6.02 -30.40 17.23
CA GLU A 257 5.43 -31.63 17.73
C GLU A 257 6.30 -32.06 18.88
N THR A 258 5.79 -31.79 20.08
CA THR A 258 6.33 -32.30 21.33
C THR A 258 6.23 -33.82 21.22
N ASN A 259 7.31 -34.45 20.77
CA ASN A 259 7.56 -35.88 20.92
C ASN A 259 7.70 -36.17 22.42
N GLN A 260 6.56 -36.16 23.12
CA GLN A 260 6.36 -36.83 24.40
C GLN A 260 5.53 -38.09 24.13
N ASN A 261 6.11 -39.04 23.39
CA ASN A 261 5.70 -40.43 23.48
C ASN A 261 6.79 -41.17 24.24
N GLY A 262 6.40 -41.71 25.39
CA GLY A 262 7.26 -42.04 26.50
C GLY A 262 8.24 -43.18 26.26
N GLU A 263 9.47 -42.97 26.75
CA GLU A 263 10.23 -44.04 27.37
C GLU A 263 10.05 -43.92 28.88
N ASN A 264 9.29 -44.87 29.44
CA ASN A 264 9.17 -45.07 30.87
C ASN A 264 10.00 -46.33 31.20
N PRO A 265 11.19 -46.24 31.81
CA PRO A 265 11.85 -47.43 32.34
C PRO A 265 11.24 -47.73 33.70
N THR A 266 10.21 -48.57 33.71
CA THR A 266 9.83 -49.32 34.91
C THR A 266 11.00 -50.22 35.28
N GLY A 267 11.57 -49.99 36.46
CA GLY A 267 12.57 -50.88 37.03
C GLY A 267 11.98 -52.24 37.36
N ASP A 268 12.79 -53.28 37.17
CA ASP A 268 12.69 -54.50 37.94
C ASP A 268 14.05 -54.74 38.59
N SER A 269 14.06 -54.58 39.92
CA SER A 269 15.02 -55.22 40.80
C SER A 269 14.58 -56.66 40.98
N GLU A 270 15.34 -57.62 40.46
CA GLU A 270 15.32 -58.99 40.97
C GLU A 270 16.68 -59.38 41.53
N ILE A 271 16.58 -60.09 42.64
CA ILE A 271 17.56 -60.41 43.67
C ILE A 271 17.98 -61.88 43.45
N ASN A 272 19.20 -62.23 43.86
CA ASN A 272 19.78 -63.60 43.95
C ASN A 272 20.29 -64.15 42.61
N HIS A 273 21.54 -64.62 42.45
CA HIS A 273 22.41 -65.41 43.32
C HIS A 273 23.89 -65.15 43.01
#